data_AF-A0A2V7L8K5-F1
#
_entry.id   AF-A0A2V7L8K5-F1
#
_cell.length_a   1.000
_cell.length_b   1.000
_cell.length_c   1.000
_cell.angle_alpha   90.00
_cell.angle_beta   90.00
_cell.angle_gamma   90.00
#
_symmetry.space_group_name_H-M   'P 1'
#
loop_
_entity.id
_entity.type
_entity.pdbx_description
1 polymer ?
#
loop_
_entity_poly.entity_id
_entity_poly.type
_entity_poly.pdbx_seq_one_letter_code
_entity_poly.pdbx_strand_id
1 'polypeptide(L)'
;MKPTVFSLFVTLATLAACNNLYSPTTSVPPGANFTVIRAQGDSLAIADTLNKFRAALGGSLNAPNSPPADSGRREINWDGVPAALTNVDTFPANFFNVNSKRGAVFSTSGTGFRVDSSAFASFNPALADQFKAFSPKKLFMSVGSNQVEVDFKLAGTTTNGVVKGFGVVFSDVDKAAATRVEYFDANGVELASIASPAHLGAQGFTFVGAVFDSAIVARVLITSGEAALDATTQDVSADGTKDLVVMDDFVYGEPRPLR
;
A
#
# COMPACT_ATOMS: atom_id res chain seq x y z
N MET A 1 -65.72 68.70 -29.48
CA MET A 1 -65.00 67.70 -30.31
C MET A 1 -64.45 66.60 -29.40
N LYS A 2 -64.24 65.38 -29.91
CA LYS A 2 -63.40 64.32 -29.31
C LYS A 2 -61.99 64.40 -29.94
N PRO A 3 -60.97 63.62 -29.50
CA PRO A 3 -60.84 62.80 -28.28
C PRO A 3 -60.01 63.58 -27.22
N THR A 4 -59.02 63.13 -26.42
CA THR A 4 -58.29 61.85 -26.22
C THR A 4 -57.66 61.82 -24.82
N VAL A 5 -57.28 60.62 -24.33
CA VAL A 5 -56.31 60.44 -23.22
C VAL A 5 -54.97 59.99 -23.81
N PHE A 6 -53.85 60.48 -23.29
CA PHE A 6 -52.51 59.99 -23.66
C PHE A 6 -51.92 59.14 -22.54
N SER A 7 -51.52 57.90 -22.86
CA SER A 7 -50.86 56.98 -21.92
C SER A 7 -49.35 57.04 -22.11
N LEU A 8 -48.59 57.06 -21.02
CA LEU A 8 -47.13 57.11 -21.06
C LEU A 8 -46.56 55.69 -21.10
N PHE A 9 -46.08 55.25 -22.26
CA PHE A 9 -45.33 53.99 -22.38
C PHE A 9 -43.88 54.18 -21.92
N VAL A 10 -43.46 53.40 -20.93
CA VAL A 10 -42.05 53.30 -20.51
C VAL A 10 -41.40 52.14 -21.27
N THR A 11 -40.52 52.45 -22.22
CA THR A 11 -39.75 51.45 -22.97
C THR A 11 -38.57 50.95 -22.15
N LEU A 12 -38.58 49.66 -21.80
CA LEU A 12 -37.48 49.01 -21.09
C LEU A 12 -36.39 48.57 -22.07
N ALA A 13 -35.22 49.21 -22.03
CA ALA A 13 -34.09 48.88 -22.89
C ALA A 13 -33.30 47.67 -22.33
N THR A 14 -33.44 46.50 -22.95
CA THR A 14 -32.72 45.29 -22.57
C THR A 14 -31.30 45.29 -23.14
N LEU A 15 -30.29 45.49 -22.28
CA LEU A 15 -28.89 45.27 -22.62
C LEU A 15 -28.62 43.77 -22.82
N ALA A 16 -28.30 43.37 -24.04
CA ALA A 16 -27.91 42.00 -24.36
C ALA A 16 -26.47 41.74 -23.88
N ALA A 17 -26.33 41.12 -22.70
CA ALA A 17 -25.04 40.66 -22.22
C ALA A 17 -24.59 39.41 -23.00
N CYS A 18 -23.47 39.51 -23.71
CA CYS A 18 -22.84 38.36 -24.37
C CYS A 18 -22.21 37.43 -23.33
N ASN A 19 -23.02 36.54 -22.75
CA ASN A 19 -22.54 35.44 -21.91
C ASN A 19 -21.76 34.44 -22.76
N ASN A 20 -20.46 34.72 -22.96
CA ASN A 20 -19.49 33.70 -23.33
C ASN A 20 -19.48 32.66 -22.23
N LEU A 21 -20.19 31.55 -22.44
CA LEU A 21 -20.15 30.36 -21.59
C LEU A 21 -18.78 29.70 -21.75
N TYR A 22 -17.78 30.26 -21.07
CA TYR A 22 -16.50 29.61 -20.83
C TYR A 22 -16.74 28.46 -19.86
N SER A 23 -17.26 27.35 -20.38
CA SER A 23 -17.28 26.07 -19.67
C SER A 23 -15.83 25.68 -19.41
N PRO A 24 -15.33 25.69 -18.16
CA PRO A 24 -13.99 25.21 -17.89
C PRO A 24 -13.98 23.71 -18.17
N THR A 25 -13.35 23.30 -19.26
CA THR A 25 -13.07 21.89 -19.51
C THR A 25 -12.07 21.42 -18.47
N THR A 26 -12.58 20.92 -17.34
CA THR A 26 -11.78 20.25 -16.31
C THR A 26 -11.30 18.92 -16.89
N SER A 27 -10.29 18.99 -17.75
CA SER A 27 -9.51 17.82 -18.17
C SER A 27 -8.89 17.23 -16.91
N VAL A 28 -9.51 16.16 -16.41
CA VAL A 28 -8.90 15.32 -15.37
C VAL A 28 -7.50 14.96 -15.88
N PRO A 29 -6.42 15.26 -15.13
CA PRO A 29 -5.08 14.92 -15.55
C PRO A 29 -5.02 13.42 -15.88
N PRO A 30 -4.30 13.01 -16.95
CA PRO A 30 -4.12 11.59 -17.23
C PRO A 30 -3.60 10.88 -15.98
N GLY A 31 -4.25 9.76 -15.61
CA GLY A 31 -3.82 8.94 -14.49
C GLY A 31 -2.36 8.49 -14.66
N ALA A 32 -1.66 8.29 -13.56
CA ALA A 32 -0.25 7.93 -13.63
C ALA A 32 -0.04 6.61 -14.39
N ASN A 33 0.98 6.57 -15.24
CA ASN A 33 1.40 5.33 -15.90
C ASN A 33 2.10 4.40 -14.91
N PHE A 34 1.70 3.13 -14.90
CA PHE A 34 2.36 2.08 -14.14
C PHE A 34 2.28 0.71 -14.83
N THR A 35 3.24 -0.15 -14.51
CA THR A 35 3.20 -1.59 -14.79
C THR A 35 2.86 -2.34 -13.50
N VAL A 36 1.87 -3.22 -13.57
CA VAL A 36 1.51 -4.13 -12.46
C VAL A 36 2.29 -5.43 -12.60
N ILE A 37 2.91 -5.88 -11.51
CA ILE A 37 3.58 -7.19 -11.42
C ILE A 37 2.90 -7.98 -10.31
N ARG A 38 2.33 -9.14 -10.66
CA ARG A 38 1.62 -10.04 -9.75
C ARG A 38 1.99 -11.49 -10.03
N ALA A 39 1.98 -12.32 -9.00
CA ALA A 39 2.15 -13.77 -9.10
C ALA A 39 1.50 -14.50 -7.93
N GLN A 40 1.35 -15.81 -8.07
CA GLN A 40 0.92 -16.75 -7.04
C GLN A 40 1.68 -18.07 -7.20
N GLY A 41 1.85 -18.83 -6.12
CA GLY A 41 2.43 -20.18 -6.17
C GLY A 41 3.39 -20.46 -5.02
N ASP A 42 4.43 -21.23 -5.32
CA ASP A 42 5.50 -21.55 -4.38
C ASP A 42 6.56 -20.43 -4.26
N SER A 43 7.53 -20.64 -3.38
CA SER A 43 8.63 -19.70 -3.15
C SER A 43 9.50 -19.46 -4.40
N LEU A 44 9.53 -20.37 -5.38
CA LEU A 44 10.32 -20.21 -6.61
C LEU A 44 9.57 -19.29 -7.60
N ALA A 45 8.28 -19.52 -7.81
CA ALA A 45 7.41 -18.70 -8.64
C ALA A 45 7.35 -17.24 -8.16
N ILE A 46 7.32 -17.04 -6.83
CA ILE A 46 7.39 -15.71 -6.22
C ILE A 46 8.80 -15.12 -6.31
N ALA A 47 9.88 -15.87 -6.07
CA ALA A 47 11.24 -15.36 -6.18
C ALA A 47 11.57 -14.85 -7.60
N ASP A 48 11.18 -15.58 -8.65
CA ASP A 48 11.34 -15.14 -10.04
C ASP A 48 10.56 -13.86 -10.35
N THR A 49 9.41 -13.67 -9.71
CA THR A 49 8.57 -12.49 -9.87
C THR A 49 9.13 -11.29 -9.12
N LEU A 50 9.61 -11.50 -7.89
CA LEU A 50 10.37 -10.51 -7.13
C LEU A 50 11.61 -10.06 -7.89
N ASN A 51 12.35 -10.97 -8.53
CA ASN A 51 13.54 -10.59 -9.30
C ASN A 51 13.21 -9.66 -10.49
N LYS A 52 12.08 -9.87 -11.17
CA LYS A 52 11.56 -8.95 -12.21
C LYS A 52 11.17 -7.59 -11.61
N PHE A 53 10.50 -7.59 -10.45
CA PHE A 53 10.09 -6.38 -9.74
C PHE A 53 11.29 -5.55 -9.22
N ARG A 54 12.25 -6.22 -8.57
CA ARG A 54 13.55 -5.70 -8.11
C ARG A 54 14.31 -5.02 -9.25
N ALA A 55 14.31 -5.60 -10.45
CA ALA A 55 14.91 -5.01 -11.64
C ALA A 55 14.16 -3.75 -12.11
N ALA A 56 12.82 -3.80 -12.24
CA ALA A 56 11.99 -2.68 -12.69
C ALA A 56 12.08 -1.43 -11.79
N LEU A 57 12.33 -1.62 -10.49
CA LEU A 57 12.59 -0.53 -9.54
C LEU A 57 13.98 0.12 -9.67
N GLY A 58 14.98 -0.60 -10.19
CA GLY A 58 16.35 -0.09 -10.35
C GLY A 58 17.50 -1.07 -10.09
N GLY A 59 17.22 -2.35 -9.79
CA GLY A 59 18.22 -3.44 -9.81
C GLY A 59 19.21 -3.50 -8.63
N SER A 60 19.66 -2.36 -8.09
CA SER A 60 20.57 -2.29 -6.93
C SER A 60 19.81 -2.25 -5.61
N LEU A 61 20.28 -2.99 -4.61
CA LEU A 61 19.77 -2.95 -3.23
C LEU A 61 20.57 -1.95 -2.41
N ASN A 62 19.92 -0.90 -1.91
CA ASN A 62 20.55 0.12 -1.09
C ASN A 62 20.62 -0.36 0.36
N ALA A 63 21.83 -0.68 0.82
CA ALA A 63 22.08 -1.35 2.09
C ALA A 63 21.44 -0.63 3.30
N PRO A 64 21.00 -1.36 4.35
CA PRO A 64 20.40 -0.72 5.52
C PRO A 64 21.37 0.25 6.18
N ASN A 65 20.87 1.42 6.61
CA ASN A 65 21.70 2.50 7.17
C ASN A 65 22.67 3.17 6.19
N SER A 66 22.62 2.87 4.89
CA SER A 66 23.23 3.76 3.89
C SER A 66 22.52 5.12 3.89
N PRO A 67 23.18 6.20 3.42
CA PRO A 67 22.48 7.44 3.04
C PRO A 67 21.36 7.19 2.01
N PRO A 68 20.43 8.15 1.85
CA PRO A 68 19.52 8.19 0.70
C PRO A 68 20.30 8.22 -0.62
N ALA A 69 19.75 7.61 -1.67
CA ALA A 69 20.35 7.53 -3.00
C ALA A 69 19.44 8.08 -4.11
N ASP A 70 20.00 8.34 -5.30
CA ASP A 70 19.25 8.79 -6.47
C ASP A 70 18.52 7.66 -7.22
N SER A 71 18.88 6.41 -6.96
CA SER A 71 18.40 5.21 -7.67
C SER A 71 18.50 3.95 -6.79
N GLY A 72 18.05 2.81 -7.32
CA GLY A 72 18.01 1.54 -6.59
C GLY A 72 16.72 1.36 -5.80
N ARG A 73 16.76 0.45 -4.83
CA ARG A 73 15.58 0.01 -4.06
C ARG A 73 15.95 -0.33 -2.61
N ARG A 74 14.92 -0.45 -1.77
CA ARG A 74 14.97 -0.97 -0.40
C ARG A 74 14.09 -2.20 -0.29
N GLU A 75 14.40 -3.06 0.68
CA GLU A 75 13.64 -4.28 0.98
C GLU A 75 13.48 -4.41 2.50
N ILE A 76 12.42 -5.07 2.99
CA ILE A 76 12.20 -5.41 4.40
C ILE A 76 11.72 -6.86 4.46
N ASN A 77 12.58 -7.75 4.96
CA ASN A 77 12.36 -9.19 5.15
C ASN A 77 12.14 -9.57 6.63
N TRP A 78 11.88 -8.58 7.50
CA TRP A 78 11.57 -8.70 8.93
C TRP A 78 12.61 -9.35 9.87
N ASP A 79 13.49 -10.23 9.41
CA ASP A 79 14.46 -10.99 10.23
C ASP A 79 15.39 -10.13 11.10
N GLY A 80 15.79 -8.96 10.57
CA GLY A 80 16.66 -8.01 11.27
C GLY A 80 16.04 -7.35 12.50
N VAL A 81 14.77 -7.62 12.82
CA VAL A 81 14.11 -7.18 14.05
C VAL A 81 14.65 -7.97 15.26
N PRO A 82 15.11 -7.31 16.34
CA PRO A 82 15.60 -7.99 17.54
C PRO A 82 14.54 -8.89 18.22
N ALA A 83 14.98 -9.92 18.93
CA ALA A 83 14.09 -10.82 19.67
C ALA A 83 13.18 -10.09 20.67
N ALA A 84 13.68 -9.04 21.33
CA ALA A 84 12.89 -8.19 22.26
C ALA A 84 11.78 -7.35 21.58
N LEU A 85 11.74 -7.32 20.25
CA LEU A 85 10.71 -6.68 19.42
C LEU A 85 10.01 -7.70 18.49
N THR A 86 10.14 -8.99 18.79
CA THR A 86 9.51 -10.10 18.04
C THR A 86 8.47 -10.78 18.94
N ASN A 87 7.36 -11.25 18.37
CA ASN A 87 6.22 -11.85 19.07
C ASN A 87 5.55 -10.91 20.11
N VAL A 88 5.69 -9.60 19.90
CA VAL A 88 5.06 -8.54 20.70
C VAL A 88 4.26 -7.60 19.80
N ASP A 89 3.19 -7.04 20.36
CA ASP A 89 2.17 -6.28 19.63
C ASP A 89 2.48 -4.76 19.55
N THR A 90 3.61 -4.37 20.13
CA THR A 90 4.10 -2.98 20.25
C THR A 90 5.32 -2.71 19.36
N PHE A 91 5.44 -3.42 18.22
CA PHE A 91 6.57 -3.22 17.30
C PHE A 91 6.65 -1.76 16.81
N PRO A 92 7.80 -1.06 16.93
CA PRO A 92 7.87 0.37 16.63
C PRO A 92 7.61 0.70 15.15
N ALA A 93 6.53 1.46 14.91
CA ALA A 93 6.09 1.97 13.62
C ALA A 93 7.20 2.63 12.76
N ASN A 94 8.24 3.17 13.38
CA ASN A 94 9.35 3.87 12.72
C ASN A 94 10.68 3.07 12.73
N PHE A 95 10.70 1.80 13.13
CA PHE A 95 11.91 0.98 13.23
C PHE A 95 12.72 0.96 11.91
N PHE A 96 12.02 0.86 10.77
CA PHE A 96 12.63 0.85 9.43
C PHE A 96 12.93 2.25 8.85
N ASN A 97 12.85 3.30 9.68
CA ASN A 97 13.42 4.62 9.41
C ASN A 97 14.39 5.10 10.51
N VAL A 98 14.39 4.50 11.71
CA VAL A 98 15.26 4.89 12.84
C VAL A 98 16.39 3.88 13.10
N ASN A 99 16.07 2.59 13.25
CA ASN A 99 16.99 1.54 13.71
C ASN A 99 17.60 0.75 12.55
N SER A 100 16.79 0.41 11.54
CA SER A 100 17.23 -0.16 10.27
C SER A 100 16.79 0.80 9.17
N LYS A 101 17.55 1.89 9.00
CA LYS A 101 17.16 3.03 8.16
C LYS A 101 17.04 2.60 6.70
N ARG A 102 15.81 2.53 6.22
CA ARG A 102 15.40 2.19 4.86
C ARG A 102 14.35 3.16 4.31
N GLY A 103 13.72 3.95 5.17
CA GLY A 103 12.81 5.04 4.76
C GLY A 103 11.33 4.68 4.75
N ALA A 104 10.93 3.60 5.43
CA ALA A 104 9.52 3.26 5.67
C ALA A 104 9.10 3.61 7.11
N VAL A 105 7.93 4.20 7.25
CA VAL A 105 7.22 4.41 8.52
C VAL A 105 5.80 3.87 8.36
N PHE A 106 5.31 3.13 9.35
CA PHE A 106 4.02 2.43 9.27
C PHE A 106 2.93 3.14 10.08
N SER A 107 1.69 3.06 9.62
CA SER A 107 0.50 3.39 10.42
C SER A 107 -0.61 2.35 10.23
N THR A 108 -1.60 2.33 11.10
CA THR A 108 -2.73 1.39 11.04
C THR A 108 -3.94 1.99 11.73
N SER A 109 -5.15 1.55 11.34
CA SER A 109 -6.39 1.77 12.06
C SER A 109 -6.52 0.93 13.34
N GLY A 110 -5.60 -0.03 13.56
CA GLY A 110 -5.50 -0.87 14.75
C GLY A 110 -4.72 -0.23 15.91
N THR A 111 -4.29 -1.06 16.87
CA THR A 111 -3.61 -0.62 18.10
C THR A 111 -2.08 -0.69 18.05
N GLY A 112 -1.52 -1.37 17.05
CA GLY A 112 -0.07 -1.60 16.96
C GLY A 112 0.33 -2.53 15.83
N PHE A 113 1.52 -3.11 15.95
CA PHE A 113 2.12 -3.98 14.93
C PHE A 113 2.80 -5.16 15.59
N ARG A 114 2.77 -6.31 14.91
CA ARG A 114 3.42 -7.54 15.35
C ARG A 114 4.34 -8.07 14.26
N VAL A 115 5.59 -8.32 14.63
CA VAL A 115 6.55 -9.10 13.85
C VAL A 115 6.66 -10.46 14.53
N ASP A 116 6.18 -11.52 13.88
CA ASP A 116 6.00 -12.84 14.47
C ASP A 116 6.96 -13.89 13.87
N SER A 117 7.58 -14.70 14.73
CA SER A 117 8.52 -15.77 14.36
C SER A 117 7.98 -17.18 14.64
N SER A 118 6.66 -17.32 14.75
CA SER A 118 5.93 -18.52 15.14
C SER A 118 4.75 -18.83 14.20
N ALA A 119 4.68 -18.19 13.02
CA ALA A 119 3.51 -18.22 12.14
C ALA A 119 2.21 -17.80 12.87
N PHE A 120 2.32 -16.87 13.83
CA PHE A 120 1.26 -16.45 14.75
C PHE A 120 0.68 -17.56 15.66
N ALA A 121 1.25 -18.78 15.67
CA ALA A 121 0.85 -19.87 16.56
C ALA A 121 0.97 -19.52 18.05
N SER A 122 1.88 -18.61 18.42
CA SER A 122 2.02 -18.10 19.79
C SER A 122 0.93 -17.12 20.22
N PHE A 123 0.10 -16.65 19.27
CA PHE A 123 -1.03 -15.75 19.47
C PHE A 123 -2.37 -16.47 19.29
N ASN A 124 -2.47 -17.34 18.28
CA ASN A 124 -3.60 -18.23 18.04
C ASN A 124 -3.08 -19.59 17.52
N PRO A 125 -3.12 -20.67 18.32
CA PRO A 125 -2.58 -21.98 17.93
C PRO A 125 -3.22 -22.59 16.68
N ALA A 126 -4.44 -22.19 16.28
CA ALA A 126 -5.08 -22.70 15.07
C ALA A 126 -4.42 -22.19 13.78
N LEU A 127 -3.63 -21.11 13.86
CA LEU A 127 -2.94 -20.50 12.70
C LEU A 127 -1.59 -21.17 12.38
N ALA A 128 -1.14 -22.12 13.20
CA ALA A 128 0.19 -22.71 13.14
C ALA A 128 0.53 -23.42 11.80
N ASP A 129 -0.47 -24.04 11.18
CA ASP A 129 -0.34 -24.71 9.88
C ASP A 129 -0.91 -23.86 8.72
N GLN A 130 -1.41 -22.65 9.00
CA GLN A 130 -1.97 -21.73 8.01
C GLN A 130 -0.85 -20.90 7.37
N PHE A 131 -0.15 -20.10 8.17
CA PHE A 131 0.82 -19.16 7.65
C PHE A 131 2.23 -19.73 7.49
N LYS A 132 2.99 -19.19 6.54
CA LYS A 132 4.38 -19.56 6.27
C LYS A 132 5.20 -18.33 5.89
N ALA A 133 6.44 -18.26 6.37
CA ALA A 133 7.38 -17.25 5.89
C ALA A 133 7.88 -17.60 4.48
N PHE A 134 7.76 -16.64 3.56
CA PHE A 134 8.41 -16.67 2.24
C PHE A 134 9.92 -16.45 2.39
N SER A 135 10.31 -15.52 3.27
CA SER A 135 11.68 -15.23 3.70
C SER A 135 11.80 -15.70 5.16
N PRO A 136 12.23 -16.96 5.42
CA PRO A 136 12.28 -17.46 6.79
C PRO A 136 13.24 -16.63 7.64
N LYS A 137 12.78 -16.07 8.76
CA LYS A 137 11.84 -16.70 9.71
C LYS A 137 10.66 -15.85 10.18
N LYS A 138 10.41 -14.65 9.65
CA LYS A 138 9.48 -13.70 10.28
C LYS A 138 8.41 -13.14 9.35
N LEU A 139 7.19 -13.11 9.86
CA LEU A 139 6.01 -12.53 9.24
C LEU A 139 5.61 -11.23 9.97
N PHE A 140 4.73 -10.45 9.35
CA PHE A 140 4.29 -9.15 9.84
C PHE A 140 2.78 -8.94 9.65
N MET A 141 2.14 -8.29 10.63
CA MET A 141 0.72 -7.93 10.59
C MET A 141 0.42 -6.74 11.52
N SER A 142 -0.65 -5.99 11.22
CA SER A 142 -1.26 -5.02 12.13
C SER A 142 -2.02 -5.69 13.27
N VAL A 143 -2.04 -5.08 14.45
CA VAL A 143 -2.75 -5.60 15.62
C VAL A 143 -4.11 -4.90 15.73
N GLY A 144 -5.20 -5.67 15.80
CA GLY A 144 -6.56 -5.13 15.88
C GLY A 144 -7.08 -4.49 14.58
N SER A 145 -6.37 -4.65 13.45
CA SER A 145 -6.81 -4.25 12.11
C SER A 145 -6.18 -5.16 11.06
N ASN A 146 -6.78 -5.22 9.86
CA ASN A 146 -6.21 -5.85 8.66
C ASN A 146 -5.57 -4.84 7.69
N GLN A 147 -5.36 -3.60 8.15
CA GLN A 147 -4.85 -2.50 7.34
C GLN A 147 -3.52 -1.97 7.85
N VAL A 148 -2.54 -1.88 6.95
CA VAL A 148 -1.25 -1.23 7.19
C VAL A 148 -1.02 -0.15 6.14
N GLU A 149 -0.76 1.07 6.59
CA GLU A 149 -0.23 2.12 5.73
C GLU A 149 1.29 2.20 5.82
N VAL A 150 1.93 2.57 4.71
CA VAL A 150 3.38 2.78 4.58
C VAL A 150 3.62 4.18 4.02
N ASP A 151 4.16 5.07 4.86
CA ASP A 151 4.67 6.39 4.44
C ASP A 151 6.17 6.31 4.15
N PHE A 152 6.60 6.97 3.08
CA PHE A 152 8.01 7.03 2.70
C PHE A 152 8.72 8.29 3.20
N LYS A 153 9.95 8.13 3.67
CA LYS A 153 10.88 9.19 4.11
C LYS A 153 12.25 8.95 3.47
N LEU A 154 13.05 10.00 3.24
CA LEU A 154 14.45 9.80 2.85
C LEU A 154 15.15 9.03 3.97
N ALA A 155 15.79 7.90 3.64
CA ALA A 155 16.20 6.89 4.60
C ALA A 155 17.02 7.46 5.77
N GLY A 156 16.47 7.36 6.99
CA GLY A 156 17.12 7.86 8.21
C GLY A 156 16.79 9.30 8.60
N THR A 157 15.82 9.94 7.94
CA THR A 157 15.45 11.35 8.13
C THR A 157 13.94 11.54 8.36
N THR A 158 13.52 12.75 8.69
CA THR A 158 12.10 13.16 8.75
C THR A 158 11.55 13.67 7.42
N THR A 159 12.40 13.87 6.39
CA THR A 159 12.00 14.42 5.10
C THR A 159 11.10 13.44 4.34
N ASN A 160 9.90 13.88 3.94
CA ASN A 160 8.98 13.10 3.12
C ASN A 160 9.65 12.66 1.81
N GLY A 161 9.44 11.39 1.44
CA GLY A 161 9.91 10.81 0.20
C GLY A 161 8.77 10.26 -0.65
N VAL A 162 9.07 10.03 -1.92
CA VAL A 162 8.25 9.29 -2.88
C VAL A 162 9.05 8.15 -3.48
N VAL A 163 8.40 7.03 -3.77
CA VAL A 163 9.01 5.85 -4.38
C VAL A 163 8.51 5.63 -5.80
N LYS A 164 9.35 4.99 -6.64
CA LYS A 164 8.96 4.55 -8.00
C LYS A 164 7.92 3.41 -7.98
N GLY A 165 7.79 2.72 -6.86
CA GLY A 165 6.89 1.59 -6.71
C GLY A 165 7.08 0.89 -5.39
N PHE A 166 6.10 0.09 -5.02
CA PHE A 166 6.06 -0.75 -3.83
C PHE A 166 5.44 -2.09 -4.21
N GLY A 167 5.86 -3.16 -3.54
CA GLY A 167 5.25 -4.47 -3.63
C GLY A 167 5.51 -5.29 -2.37
N VAL A 168 4.67 -6.30 -2.16
CA VAL A 168 4.56 -7.09 -0.94
C VAL A 168 4.31 -8.55 -1.29
N VAL A 169 4.95 -9.46 -0.55
CA VAL A 169 4.58 -10.88 -0.49
C VAL A 169 3.57 -11.10 0.62
N PHE A 170 2.50 -11.83 0.31
CA PHE A 170 1.51 -12.32 1.27
C PHE A 170 1.62 -13.85 1.43
N SER A 171 1.38 -14.34 2.63
CA SER A 171 1.07 -15.75 2.93
C SER A 171 -0.42 -15.87 3.25
N ASP A 172 -1.03 -16.94 2.74
CA ASP A 172 -2.49 -17.19 2.68
C ASP A 172 -3.24 -16.07 1.96
N VAL A 173 -3.86 -16.37 0.82
CA VAL A 173 -4.84 -15.47 0.19
C VAL A 173 -5.87 -16.36 -0.49
N ASP A 174 -6.87 -16.80 0.25
CA ASP A 174 -7.93 -17.65 -0.27
C ASP A 174 -8.98 -16.85 -1.04
N LYS A 175 -9.25 -15.59 -0.65
CA LYS A 175 -10.33 -14.79 -1.26
C LYS A 175 -9.81 -13.70 -2.19
N ALA A 176 -10.12 -13.85 -3.47
CA ALA A 176 -9.79 -12.88 -4.50
C ALA A 176 -10.36 -11.49 -4.16
N ALA A 177 -9.52 -10.46 -4.26
CA ALA A 177 -9.85 -9.06 -3.98
C ALA A 177 -10.23 -8.69 -2.53
N ALA A 178 -10.14 -9.61 -1.56
CA ALA A 178 -10.06 -9.22 -0.15
C ALA A 178 -8.71 -8.51 0.11
N THR A 179 -7.61 -9.21 -0.18
CA THR A 179 -6.25 -8.66 -0.12
C THR A 179 -5.95 -7.71 -1.29
N ARG A 180 -5.37 -6.55 -1.00
CA ARG A 180 -5.02 -5.50 -1.98
C ARG A 180 -3.91 -4.56 -1.53
N VAL A 181 -3.32 -3.87 -2.49
CA VAL A 181 -2.36 -2.78 -2.31
C VAL A 181 -2.85 -1.54 -3.07
N GLU A 182 -2.92 -0.41 -2.37
CA GLU A 182 -3.45 0.87 -2.84
C GLU A 182 -2.37 1.95 -2.73
N TYR A 183 -2.19 2.74 -3.79
CA TYR A 183 -1.04 3.63 -3.98
C TYR A 183 -1.52 5.07 -4.06
N PHE A 184 -0.89 5.98 -3.31
CA PHE A 184 -1.31 7.38 -3.22
C PHE A 184 -0.16 8.35 -3.50
N ASP A 185 -0.50 9.48 -4.12
CA ASP A 185 0.42 10.59 -4.30
C ASP A 185 0.60 11.43 -3.01
N ALA A 186 1.43 12.47 -3.09
CA ALA A 186 1.71 13.36 -1.96
C ALA A 186 0.52 14.24 -1.51
N ASN A 187 -0.54 14.31 -2.32
CA ASN A 187 -1.78 15.03 -2.04
C ASN A 187 -2.89 14.10 -1.50
N GLY A 188 -2.63 12.79 -1.42
CA GLY A 188 -3.61 11.78 -1.03
C GLY A 188 -4.52 11.29 -2.16
N VAL A 189 -4.22 11.63 -3.42
CA VAL A 189 -4.95 11.14 -4.60
C VAL A 189 -4.54 9.69 -4.87
N GLU A 190 -5.52 8.81 -5.06
CA GLU A 190 -5.26 7.42 -5.45
C GLU A 190 -4.69 7.35 -6.88
N LEU A 191 -3.56 6.65 -7.00
CA LEU A 191 -2.86 6.37 -8.26
C LEU A 191 -3.25 4.99 -8.82
N ALA A 192 -3.53 4.03 -7.95
CA ALA A 192 -4.02 2.69 -8.28
C ALA A 192 -4.54 1.94 -7.04
N SER A 193 -5.55 1.08 -7.24
CA SER A 193 -5.95 0.02 -6.31
C SER A 193 -5.77 -1.36 -6.97
N ILE A 194 -4.98 -2.24 -6.36
CA ILE A 194 -4.54 -3.50 -6.96
C ILE A 194 -4.82 -4.68 -6.02
N ALA A 195 -5.85 -5.46 -6.34
CA ALA A 195 -6.14 -6.74 -5.69
C ALA A 195 -5.02 -7.78 -5.90
N SER A 196 -4.77 -8.60 -4.88
CA SER A 196 -3.98 -9.83 -5.01
C SER A 196 -4.75 -10.90 -5.78
N PRO A 197 -4.09 -11.78 -6.56
CA PRO A 197 -4.70 -13.05 -6.94
C PRO A 197 -5.03 -13.89 -5.70
N ALA A 198 -5.94 -14.85 -5.84
CA ALA A 198 -6.17 -15.88 -4.82
C ALA A 198 -5.33 -17.12 -5.10
N HIS A 199 -4.73 -17.68 -4.05
CA HIS A 199 -4.04 -18.96 -4.05
C HIS A 199 -4.66 -19.84 -2.97
N LEU A 200 -5.66 -20.63 -3.37
CA LEU A 200 -6.47 -21.41 -2.44
C LEU A 200 -5.65 -22.39 -1.59
N GLY A 201 -5.93 -22.41 -0.29
CA GLY A 201 -5.34 -23.31 0.69
C GLY A 201 -4.05 -22.81 1.34
N ALA A 202 -3.92 -23.19 2.61
CA ALA A 202 -2.85 -22.84 3.54
C ALA A 202 -1.42 -22.86 2.96
N GLN A 203 -0.59 -21.94 3.46
CA GLN A 203 0.83 -21.76 3.18
C GLN A 203 1.13 -21.37 1.72
N GLY A 204 0.11 -20.95 0.97
CA GLY A 204 0.24 -20.40 -0.37
C GLY A 204 0.82 -18.99 -0.37
N PHE A 205 1.64 -18.66 -1.37
CA PHE A 205 2.19 -17.32 -1.52
C PHE A 205 1.57 -16.56 -2.68
N THR A 206 1.39 -15.25 -2.48
CA THR A 206 1.07 -14.30 -3.57
C THR A 206 1.98 -13.08 -3.50
N PHE A 207 2.23 -12.45 -4.64
CA PHE A 207 2.96 -11.19 -4.72
C PHE A 207 2.14 -10.15 -5.48
N VAL A 208 2.13 -8.92 -4.97
CA VAL A 208 1.55 -7.75 -5.63
C VAL A 208 2.53 -6.59 -5.58
N GLY A 209 2.77 -5.95 -6.72
CA GLY A 209 3.47 -4.66 -6.78
C GLY A 209 3.12 -3.84 -8.01
N ALA A 210 3.29 -2.52 -7.90
CA ALA A 210 3.25 -1.58 -9.02
C ALA A 210 4.60 -0.87 -9.18
N VAL A 211 4.99 -0.63 -10.43
CA VAL A 211 6.11 0.24 -10.78
C VAL A 211 5.62 1.33 -11.72
N PHE A 212 5.70 2.57 -11.25
CA PHE A 212 5.32 3.78 -11.97
C PHE A 212 6.49 4.28 -12.84
N ASP A 213 6.21 5.07 -13.88
CA ASP A 213 7.25 5.65 -14.75
C ASP A 213 8.27 6.51 -13.97
N SER A 214 7.83 7.13 -12.87
CA SER A 214 8.62 8.01 -12.02
C SER A 214 8.30 7.80 -10.53
N ALA A 215 9.11 8.39 -9.64
CA ALA A 215 8.87 8.33 -8.19
C ALA A 215 7.78 9.33 -7.79
N ILE A 216 6.57 8.83 -7.52
CA ILE A 216 5.38 9.63 -7.19
C ILE A 216 4.56 9.07 -6.01
N VAL A 217 4.76 7.80 -5.63
CA VAL A 217 4.00 7.16 -4.54
C VAL A 217 4.55 7.67 -3.22
N ALA A 218 3.80 8.49 -2.50
CA ALA A 218 4.17 9.01 -1.19
C ALA A 218 3.74 8.07 -0.06
N ARG A 219 2.61 7.39 -0.26
CA ARG A 219 1.96 6.52 0.72
C ARG A 219 1.36 5.30 0.03
N VAL A 220 1.37 4.15 0.71
CA VAL A 220 0.67 2.93 0.32
C VAL A 220 -0.29 2.53 1.43
N LEU A 221 -1.48 2.04 1.10
CA LEU A 221 -2.36 1.28 2.00
C LEU A 221 -2.34 -0.18 1.55
N ILE A 222 -2.14 -1.08 2.49
CA ILE A 222 -2.26 -2.52 2.31
C ILE A 222 -3.48 -2.97 3.12
N THR A 223 -4.38 -3.71 2.49
CA THR A 223 -5.41 -4.49 3.21
C THR A 223 -5.10 -5.96 2.99
N SER A 224 -4.97 -6.75 4.06
CA SER A 224 -4.66 -8.17 3.99
C SER A 224 -5.80 -9.00 4.58
N GLY A 225 -6.55 -9.68 3.71
CA GLY A 225 -7.70 -10.49 4.09
C GLY A 225 -8.93 -9.68 4.51
N GLU A 226 -9.89 -10.34 5.14
CA GLU A 226 -11.20 -9.79 5.51
C GLU A 226 -11.33 -9.43 7.00
N ALA A 227 -10.35 -9.75 7.83
CA ALA A 227 -10.38 -9.56 9.28
C ALA A 227 -8.98 -9.36 9.87
N ALA A 228 -8.91 -8.65 10.99
CA ALA A 228 -7.71 -8.64 11.84
C ALA A 228 -7.48 -10.03 12.44
N LEU A 229 -6.23 -10.34 12.80
CA LEU A 229 -5.95 -11.54 13.59
C LEU A 229 -6.49 -11.35 15.02
N ASP A 230 -7.18 -12.36 15.55
CA ASP A 230 -7.48 -12.52 16.97
C ASP A 230 -7.14 -13.93 17.47
N ALA A 231 -7.18 -14.12 18.79
CA ALA A 231 -6.76 -15.35 19.47
C ALA A 231 -7.68 -16.57 19.25
N THR A 232 -8.80 -16.41 18.53
CA THR A 232 -9.88 -17.40 18.39
C THR A 232 -10.42 -17.59 16.97
N THR A 233 -10.34 -16.60 16.09
CA THR A 233 -10.82 -16.74 14.69
C THR A 233 -9.98 -17.77 13.93
N GLN A 234 -10.67 -18.64 13.20
CA GLN A 234 -10.08 -19.58 12.24
C GLN A 234 -10.07 -18.94 10.85
N ASP A 235 -9.04 -19.24 10.06
CA ASP A 235 -9.00 -18.89 8.65
C ASP A 235 -10.00 -19.75 7.84
N VAL A 236 -10.42 -19.25 6.67
CA VAL A 236 -11.34 -19.92 5.75
C VAL A 236 -10.83 -21.27 5.24
N SER A 237 -9.51 -21.50 5.18
CA SER A 237 -8.92 -22.79 4.83
C SER A 237 -8.90 -23.81 5.99
N ALA A 238 -9.25 -23.38 7.22
CA ALA A 238 -9.47 -24.22 8.40
C ALA A 238 -10.89 -24.08 8.99
N ASP A 239 -11.90 -24.23 8.13
CA ASP A 239 -13.35 -24.18 8.44
C ASP A 239 -13.87 -22.82 8.99
N GLY A 240 -13.04 -21.77 8.95
CA GLY A 240 -13.41 -20.42 9.32
C GLY A 240 -14.31 -19.71 8.28
N THR A 241 -14.73 -18.50 8.62
CA THR A 241 -15.57 -17.66 7.72
C THR A 241 -14.80 -16.53 7.05
N LYS A 242 -13.56 -16.27 7.48
CA LYS A 242 -12.75 -15.11 7.10
C LYS A 242 -11.42 -15.54 6.50
N ASP A 243 -11.06 -14.92 5.39
CA ASP A 243 -9.71 -14.97 4.80
C ASP A 243 -8.78 -14.14 5.69
N LEU A 244 -7.85 -14.81 6.38
CA LEU A 244 -6.83 -14.19 7.23
C LEU A 244 -5.50 -14.19 6.48
N VAL A 245 -4.93 -13.00 6.27
CA VAL A 245 -3.74 -12.85 5.41
C VAL A 245 -2.65 -12.09 6.14
N VAL A 246 -1.43 -12.61 6.06
CA VAL A 246 -0.24 -12.02 6.70
C VAL A 246 0.86 -11.72 5.70
N MET A 247 1.77 -10.83 6.07
CA MET A 247 2.76 -10.24 5.16
C MET A 247 4.19 -10.71 5.45
N ASP A 248 5.01 -10.72 4.41
CA ASP A 248 6.45 -10.96 4.47
C ASP A 248 7.19 -9.87 3.65
N ASP A 249 8.19 -10.23 2.83
CA ASP A 249 9.07 -9.38 2.02
C ASP A 249 8.35 -8.15 1.40
N PHE A 250 8.63 -6.95 1.93
CA PHE A 250 8.25 -5.67 1.31
C PHE A 250 9.41 -5.17 0.44
N VAL A 251 9.14 -4.76 -0.80
CA VAL A 251 10.14 -4.26 -1.76
C VAL A 251 9.67 -2.92 -2.32
N TYR A 252 10.50 -1.88 -2.29
CA TYR A 252 10.14 -0.55 -2.81
C TYR A 252 11.32 0.20 -3.40
N GLY A 253 11.05 1.05 -4.40
CA GLY A 253 12.08 1.92 -4.99
C GLY A 253 12.68 2.86 -3.95
N GLU A 254 13.90 3.35 -4.19
CA GLU A 254 14.58 4.26 -3.25
C GLU A 254 13.70 5.50 -2.94
N PRO A 255 13.39 5.78 -1.66
CA PRO A 255 12.66 6.99 -1.27
C PRO A 255 13.43 8.25 -1.65
N ARG A 256 12.88 9.01 -2.59
CA ARG A 256 13.46 10.22 -3.17
C ARG A 256 12.66 11.46 -2.79
N PRO A 257 13.26 12.67 -2.79
CA PRO A 257 12.54 13.88 -2.42
C PRO A 257 11.39 14.15 -3.40
N LEU A 258 10.33 14.73 -2.87
CA LEU A 258 9.27 15.40 -3.64
C LEU A 258 9.90 16.40 -4.62
N ARG A 259 9.33 16.51 -5.82
CA ARG A 259 9.78 17.38 -6.91
C ARG A 259 8.62 18.22 -7.43
#